data_AF-A0A916NCX2-F1
#
_entry.id   AF-A0A916NCX2-F1
#
_cell.length_a   1.000
_cell.length_b   1.000
_cell.length_c   1.000
_cell.angle_alpha   90.00
_cell.angle_beta   90.00
_cell.angle_gamma   90.00
#
_symmetry.space_group_name_H-M   'P 1'
#
loop_
_entity.id
_entity.type
_entity.pdbx_description
1 polymer ?
#
loop_
_entity_poly.entity_id
_entity_poly.type
_entity_poly.pdbx_seq_one_letter_code
_entity_poly.pdbx_strand_id
1 'polypeptide(L)'
;MKITFFTFLISSSLVFMNASCQAANEESKEGNEQTASENTSDNEEPDNLVADTENSENENNIPPSGMTGVKIKMKTNMGDITMLLYDETPLHRDNFVKLVKEGFYEGLLFHRVIKDFMIQGGDPESKDAAPGTQLGGGGPGYTIPNEIQPGLYHKKGALSAARQGDQVNPEKRSSGSQFYIVTGKVTSAQQLKSMAQTANQKMEDQLLGAFLQNPENQEYIDKYTELQKMYQTGDAAKQKEAEEAFVKLIEEIKPIALAGYEPFEYTEEQIATYTSVGGTPFLDNNYTVFGEVIEGMDIVDQIGVVETAPGDRPKKDVVILSMEIIE
;
A
#
# COMPACT_ATOMS: atom_id res chain seq x y z
N MET A 1 13.82 -20.49 -10.17
CA MET A 1 14.16 -19.26 -9.42
C MET A 1 15.57 -18.76 -9.74
N LYS A 2 16.64 -19.59 -9.62
CA LYS A 2 18.03 -19.17 -9.92
C LYS A 2 18.27 -18.66 -11.37
N ILE A 3 17.68 -19.30 -12.39
CA ILE A 3 17.84 -18.94 -13.82
C ILE A 3 17.11 -17.64 -14.20
N THR A 4 15.99 -17.35 -13.52
CA THR A 4 15.14 -16.17 -13.81
C THR A 4 15.80 -14.87 -13.33
N PHE A 5 16.58 -14.94 -12.24
CA PHE A 5 17.31 -13.79 -11.69
C PHE A 5 18.51 -13.39 -12.57
N PHE A 6 19.19 -14.40 -13.13
CA PHE A 6 20.32 -14.22 -14.04
C PHE A 6 19.92 -13.54 -15.36
N THR A 7 18.79 -13.93 -15.94
CA THR A 7 18.26 -13.27 -17.15
C THR A 7 17.84 -11.83 -16.88
N PHE A 8 17.27 -11.54 -15.70
CA PHE A 8 16.85 -10.18 -15.32
C PHE A 8 18.04 -9.22 -15.12
N LEU A 9 19.09 -9.63 -14.39
CA LEU A 9 20.28 -8.80 -14.14
C LEU A 9 21.14 -8.52 -15.40
N ILE A 10 21.17 -9.45 -16.36
CA ILE A 10 21.88 -9.22 -17.63
C ILE A 10 21.02 -8.40 -18.61
N SER A 11 19.68 -8.54 -18.56
CA SER A 11 18.76 -7.77 -19.43
C SER A 11 18.53 -6.33 -18.98
N SER A 12 18.70 -6.00 -17.70
CA SER A 12 18.43 -4.65 -17.18
C SER A 12 19.52 -3.60 -17.51
N SER A 13 20.56 -3.97 -18.25
CA SER A 13 21.61 -3.05 -18.73
C SER A 13 21.30 -2.36 -20.06
N LEU A 14 20.08 -2.46 -20.60
CA LEU A 14 19.61 -1.60 -21.68
C LEU A 14 18.26 -0.98 -21.28
N VAL A 15 18.28 0.28 -20.83
CA VAL A 15 17.35 1.38 -21.19
C VAL A 15 17.58 2.49 -20.15
N PHE A 16 18.55 3.36 -20.41
CA PHE A 16 18.48 4.79 -20.09
C PHE A 16 19.49 5.52 -20.99
N MET A 17 19.05 5.87 -22.20
CA MET A 17 19.34 7.12 -22.91
C MET A 17 18.87 6.99 -24.37
N ASN A 18 17.62 7.38 -24.63
CA ASN A 18 17.32 8.31 -25.72
C ASN A 18 15.91 8.85 -25.55
N ALA A 19 15.83 10.18 -25.50
CA ALA A 19 14.58 10.91 -25.54
C ALA A 19 13.90 10.70 -26.90
N SER A 20 12.63 10.31 -26.90
CA SER A 20 11.64 10.72 -27.89
C SER A 20 10.22 10.45 -27.40
N CYS A 21 9.49 11.56 -27.24
CA CYS A 21 8.07 11.79 -27.45
C CYS A 21 7.10 10.62 -27.72
N GLN A 22 5.89 10.84 -27.15
CA GLN A 22 4.55 10.53 -27.66
C GLN A 22 3.88 9.18 -27.32
N ALA A 23 2.91 9.30 -26.39
CA ALA A 23 1.47 9.07 -26.56
C ALA A 23 0.94 7.70 -27.05
N ALA A 24 -0.04 7.18 -26.28
CA ALA A 24 -1.17 6.27 -26.59
C ALA A 24 -1.32 5.32 -25.37
N ASN A 25 -2.37 5.32 -24.55
CA ASN A 25 -3.81 5.20 -24.78
C ASN A 25 -4.21 4.00 -25.67
N GLU A 26 -5.09 3.14 -25.13
CA GLU A 26 -5.69 1.92 -25.73
C GLU A 26 -4.68 0.75 -25.82
N GLU A 27 -4.98 -0.52 -25.51
CA GLU A 27 -6.22 -1.30 -25.51
C GLU A 27 -5.93 -2.67 -24.86
N SER A 28 -6.92 -3.30 -24.21
CA SER A 28 -7.28 -4.72 -24.44
C SER A 28 -8.36 -5.18 -23.46
N LYS A 29 -9.61 -5.10 -23.93
CA LYS A 29 -10.72 -5.94 -23.51
C LYS A 29 -11.05 -6.87 -24.67
N GLU A 30 -10.81 -8.16 -24.50
CA GLU A 30 -11.58 -9.26 -25.10
C GLU A 30 -11.60 -10.33 -23.99
N GLY A 31 -12.70 -10.90 -23.51
CA GLY A 31 -13.91 -11.28 -24.23
C GLY A 31 -13.84 -12.78 -24.50
N ASN A 32 -14.25 -13.62 -23.53
CA ASN A 32 -14.66 -14.99 -23.84
C ASN A 32 -15.73 -15.47 -22.85
N GLU A 33 -16.98 -15.45 -23.31
CA GLU A 33 -18.07 -16.26 -22.77
C GLU A 33 -17.96 -17.66 -23.36
N GLN A 34 -17.95 -18.70 -22.53
CA GLN A 34 -18.65 -19.93 -22.89
C GLN A 34 -19.09 -20.75 -21.67
N THR A 35 -20.42 -20.76 -21.52
CA THR A 35 -21.28 -21.90 -21.18
C THR A 35 -21.11 -22.63 -19.85
N ALA A 36 -22.17 -22.50 -19.06
CA ALA A 36 -22.57 -23.37 -17.96
C ALA A 36 -22.78 -24.83 -18.39
N SER A 37 -22.41 -25.74 -17.49
CA SER A 37 -22.97 -27.09 -17.37
C SER A 37 -23.03 -27.42 -15.89
N GLU A 38 -24.23 -27.72 -15.42
CA GLU A 38 -24.54 -28.25 -14.11
C GLU A 38 -23.85 -29.61 -13.87
N ASN A 39 -23.45 -29.87 -12.63
CA ASN A 39 -23.61 -31.20 -12.04
C ASN A 39 -23.61 -31.12 -10.51
N THR A 40 -24.71 -31.61 -9.94
CA THR A 40 -25.01 -31.80 -8.52
C THR A 40 -24.42 -33.13 -8.00
N SER A 41 -23.90 -33.14 -6.77
CA SER A 41 -24.14 -34.23 -5.79
C SER A 41 -23.57 -33.88 -4.40
N ASP A 42 -24.49 -33.71 -3.44
CA ASP A 42 -24.54 -34.28 -2.09
C ASP A 42 -23.37 -34.16 -1.10
N ASN A 43 -23.61 -33.29 -0.11
CA ASN A 43 -23.58 -33.46 1.35
C ASN A 43 -22.64 -34.49 2.00
N GLU A 44 -21.87 -34.00 3.00
CA GLU A 44 -21.93 -34.53 4.38
C GLU A 44 -21.43 -33.46 5.38
N GLU A 45 -22.30 -33.11 6.33
CA GLU A 45 -22.00 -32.38 7.58
C GLU A 45 -21.32 -33.33 8.58
N PRO A 46 -20.62 -32.81 9.60
CA PRO A 46 -21.23 -33.01 10.91
C PRO A 46 -21.09 -31.83 11.88
N ASP A 47 -22.25 -31.50 12.44
CA ASP A 47 -22.61 -31.56 13.86
C ASP A 47 -22.00 -30.57 14.86
N ASN A 48 -22.94 -29.84 15.47
CA ASN A 48 -22.81 -28.88 16.55
C ASN A 48 -22.47 -29.56 17.88
N LEU A 49 -21.62 -28.91 18.68
CA LEU A 49 -21.65 -29.04 20.13
C LEU A 49 -21.87 -27.65 20.74
N VAL A 50 -23.04 -27.51 21.33
CA VAL A 50 -23.50 -26.36 22.11
C VAL A 50 -22.98 -26.48 23.54
N ALA A 51 -22.45 -25.40 24.10
CA ALA A 51 -22.37 -25.21 25.55
C ALA A 51 -22.64 -23.73 25.86
N ASP A 52 -23.65 -23.52 26.71
CA ASP A 52 -24.24 -22.24 27.09
C ASP A 52 -23.36 -21.39 28.03
N THR A 53 -23.44 -20.09 27.79
CA THR A 53 -23.44 -18.92 28.71
C THR A 53 -22.35 -18.77 29.76
N GLU A 54 -21.61 -17.65 29.68
CA GLU A 54 -21.72 -16.56 30.67
C GLU A 54 -21.17 -15.23 30.12
N ASN A 55 -21.80 -14.13 30.53
CA ASN A 55 -21.48 -12.74 30.21
C ASN A 55 -20.00 -12.39 30.41
N SER A 56 -19.33 -11.93 29.36
CA SER A 56 -18.21 -10.98 29.50
C SER A 56 -18.30 -9.93 28.40
N GLU A 57 -18.21 -8.68 28.81
CA GLU A 57 -18.30 -7.49 27.97
C GLU A 57 -17.29 -7.55 26.81
N ASN A 58 -17.74 -7.11 25.64
CA ASN A 58 -17.03 -7.20 24.36
C ASN A 58 -15.93 -6.13 24.27
N GLU A 59 -14.72 -6.45 24.70
CA GLU A 59 -13.51 -5.60 24.63
C GLU A 59 -12.57 -5.93 23.44
N ASN A 60 -13.08 -6.37 22.28
CA ASN A 60 -12.21 -6.76 21.15
C ASN A 60 -12.28 -5.80 19.94
N ASN A 61 -12.15 -4.50 20.19
CA ASN A 61 -11.84 -3.49 19.16
C ASN A 61 -10.90 -2.39 19.71
N ILE A 62 -9.83 -2.79 20.40
CA ILE A 62 -8.80 -1.86 20.87
C ILE A 62 -7.68 -1.77 19.82
N PRO A 63 -7.29 -0.57 19.37
CA PRO A 63 -6.05 -0.32 18.62
C PRO A 63 -4.80 -0.84 19.33
N PRO A 64 -3.59 -0.85 18.70
CA PRO A 64 -2.35 -1.09 19.44
C PRO A 64 -2.35 -0.20 20.69
N SER A 65 -2.34 -0.84 21.85
CA SER A 65 -2.63 -0.20 23.14
C SER A 65 -1.72 1.00 23.40
N GLY A 66 -2.29 2.17 23.69
CA GLY A 66 -1.60 3.27 24.35
C GLY A 66 -1.24 4.51 23.51
N MET A 67 -1.62 4.59 22.23
CA MET A 67 -1.41 5.81 21.45
C MET A 67 -2.28 6.96 21.95
N THR A 68 -1.68 8.14 22.09
CA THR A 68 -2.36 9.38 22.46
C THR A 68 -2.41 10.34 21.28
N GLY A 69 -3.32 11.30 21.36
CA GLY A 69 -3.31 12.45 20.46
C GLY A 69 -4.65 13.14 20.37
N VAL A 70 -4.93 13.73 19.21
CA VAL A 70 -6.07 14.65 19.03
C VAL A 70 -7.24 13.91 18.41
N LYS A 71 -8.41 13.99 19.05
CA LYS A 71 -9.63 13.42 18.49
C LYS A 71 -10.33 14.41 17.54
N ILE A 72 -10.77 13.91 16.40
CA ILE A 72 -11.57 14.64 15.41
C ILE A 72 -12.89 13.93 15.22
N LYS A 73 -14.00 14.65 15.35
CA LYS A 73 -15.31 14.19 14.91
C LYS A 73 -15.61 14.73 13.52
N MET A 74 -15.81 13.82 12.56
CA MET A 74 -16.22 14.11 11.20
C MET A 74 -17.71 13.81 11.04
N LYS A 75 -18.50 14.80 10.64
CA LYS A 75 -19.90 14.62 10.27
C LYS A 75 -20.02 14.42 8.77
N THR A 76 -20.69 13.37 8.33
CA THR A 76 -20.97 13.12 6.91
C THR A 76 -22.48 13.05 6.67
N ASN A 77 -22.90 13.10 5.41
CA ASN A 77 -24.29 12.82 5.05
C ASN A 77 -24.71 11.35 5.25
N MET A 78 -23.79 10.46 5.62
CA MET A 78 -24.04 9.05 5.91
C MET A 78 -23.93 8.69 7.40
N GLY A 79 -23.43 9.60 8.25
CA GLY A 79 -23.22 9.38 9.67
C GLY A 79 -21.98 10.08 10.20
N ASP A 80 -21.78 10.00 11.52
CA ASP A 80 -20.63 10.58 12.21
C ASP A 80 -19.50 9.54 12.30
N ILE A 81 -18.25 9.98 12.12
CA ILE A 81 -17.03 9.19 12.28
C ILE A 81 -16.11 9.92 13.26
N THR A 82 -15.63 9.26 14.30
CA THR A 82 -14.65 9.82 15.23
C THR A 82 -13.29 9.19 14.97
N MET A 83 -12.26 10.00 14.82
CA MET A 83 -10.88 9.57 14.55
C MET A 83 -9.94 10.07 15.65
N LEU A 84 -8.93 9.27 15.98
CA LEU A 84 -7.77 9.68 16.78
C LEU A 84 -6.60 9.95 15.84
N LEU A 85 -6.00 11.15 15.94
CA LEU A 85 -4.75 11.49 15.25
C LEU A 85 -3.57 11.23 16.19
N TYR A 86 -2.55 10.53 15.71
CA TYR A 86 -1.42 10.06 16.53
C TYR A 86 -0.39 11.14 16.83
N ASP A 87 0.16 11.12 18.04
CA ASP A 87 1.24 12.01 18.47
C ASP A 87 2.59 11.69 17.82
N GLU A 88 2.76 10.45 17.36
CA GLU A 88 3.94 9.93 16.67
C GLU A 88 4.13 10.54 15.29
N THR A 89 3.07 11.10 14.69
CA THR A 89 3.09 11.77 13.38
C THR A 89 2.73 13.24 13.51
N PRO A 90 3.55 14.05 14.21
CA PRO A 90 3.19 15.43 14.55
C PRO A 90 3.00 16.33 13.32
N LEU A 91 3.75 16.13 12.22
CA LEU A 91 3.59 16.96 11.03
C LEU A 91 2.23 16.75 10.38
N HIS A 92 1.77 15.49 10.28
CA HIS A 92 0.45 15.17 9.74
C HIS A 92 -0.68 15.55 10.70
N ARG A 93 -0.54 15.22 11.99
CA ARG A 93 -1.51 15.58 13.03
C ARG A 93 -1.75 17.09 13.06
N ASP A 94 -0.69 17.89 13.18
CA ASP A 94 -0.80 19.34 13.33
C ASP A 94 -1.32 20.00 12.06
N ASN A 95 -0.92 19.50 10.89
CA ASN A 95 -1.48 19.96 9.62
C ASN A 95 -2.98 19.63 9.50
N PHE A 96 -3.39 18.40 9.84
CA PHE A 96 -4.80 18.02 9.78
C PHE A 96 -5.65 18.85 10.75
N VAL A 97 -5.17 19.04 11.98
CA VAL A 97 -5.79 19.91 13.00
C VAL A 97 -5.91 21.35 12.49
N LYS A 98 -4.87 21.89 11.85
CA LYS A 98 -4.92 23.23 11.24
C LYS A 98 -6.03 23.32 10.19
N LEU A 99 -6.07 22.39 9.23
CA LEU A 99 -7.07 22.38 8.16
C LEU A 99 -8.50 22.20 8.69
N VAL A 100 -8.68 21.40 9.75
CA VAL A 100 -9.97 21.29 10.47
C VAL A 100 -10.38 22.64 11.07
N LYS A 101 -9.48 23.33 11.78
CA LYS A 101 -9.77 24.66 12.38
C LYS A 101 -10.09 25.73 11.34
N GLU A 102 -9.54 25.61 10.13
CA GLU A 102 -9.79 26.51 9.01
C GLU A 102 -11.10 26.19 8.26
N GLY A 103 -11.82 25.11 8.62
CA GLY A 103 -13.02 24.66 7.91
C GLY A 103 -12.72 24.11 6.51
N PHE A 104 -11.46 23.75 6.23
CA PHE A 104 -11.00 23.36 4.89
C PHE A 104 -11.77 22.17 4.31
N TYR A 105 -12.12 21.21 5.17
CA TYR A 105 -12.79 19.97 4.75
C TYR A 105 -14.31 20.09 4.59
N GLU A 106 -14.93 21.20 5.02
CA GLU A 106 -16.38 21.37 4.96
C GLU A 106 -16.86 21.39 3.50
N GLY A 107 -17.81 20.52 3.16
CA GLY A 107 -18.36 20.36 1.81
C GLY A 107 -17.49 19.56 0.84
N LEU A 108 -16.34 19.03 1.28
CA LEU A 108 -15.52 18.17 0.42
C LEU A 108 -16.14 16.77 0.29
N LEU A 109 -15.83 16.10 -0.82
CA LEU A 109 -16.32 14.75 -1.10
C LEU A 109 -15.31 13.68 -0.68
N PHE A 110 -15.82 12.51 -0.29
CA PHE A 110 -15.10 11.26 -0.52
C PHE A 110 -15.13 10.96 -2.02
N HIS A 111 -14.15 11.49 -2.74
CA HIS A 111 -14.13 11.50 -4.20
C HIS A 111 -13.70 10.16 -4.82
N ARG A 112 -13.18 9.22 -4.00
CA ARG A 112 -12.76 7.90 -4.45
C ARG A 112 -13.04 6.84 -3.39
N VAL A 113 -13.76 5.79 -3.76
CA VAL A 113 -14.16 4.68 -2.90
C VAL A 113 -13.86 3.38 -3.62
N ILE A 114 -13.01 2.53 -3.03
CA ILE A 114 -12.71 1.22 -3.58
C ILE A 114 -13.04 0.17 -2.53
N LYS A 115 -14.00 -0.68 -2.87
CA LYS A 115 -14.41 -1.81 -2.04
C LYS A 115 -13.20 -2.69 -1.68
N ASP A 116 -13.15 -3.11 -0.42
CA ASP A 116 -12.09 -3.95 0.14
C ASP A 116 -10.69 -3.30 0.11
N PHE A 117 -10.64 -1.96 0.00
CA PHE A 117 -9.39 -1.20 -0.03
C PHE A 117 -9.48 0.05 0.86
N MET A 118 -10.13 1.13 0.40
CA MET A 118 -10.17 2.40 1.13
C MET A 118 -11.27 3.36 0.66
N ILE A 119 -11.56 4.36 1.49
CA ILE A 119 -12.32 5.56 1.14
C ILE A 119 -11.40 6.78 1.22
N GLN A 120 -11.35 7.61 0.18
CA GLN A 120 -10.40 8.72 0.05
C GLN A 120 -11.13 10.06 -0.13
N GLY A 121 -10.66 11.06 0.62
CA GLY A 121 -11.19 12.42 0.64
C GLY A 121 -10.08 13.48 0.74
N GLY A 122 -10.49 14.72 1.04
CA GLY A 122 -9.57 15.83 1.29
C GLY A 122 -9.04 16.56 0.05
N ASP A 123 -9.65 16.33 -1.12
CA ASP A 123 -9.36 17.12 -2.33
C ASP A 123 -10.22 18.40 -2.33
N PRO A 124 -9.63 19.61 -2.24
CA PRO A 124 -10.40 20.86 -2.26
C PRO A 124 -11.16 21.11 -3.56
N GLU A 125 -10.72 20.53 -4.69
CA GLU A 125 -11.41 20.66 -5.98
C GLU A 125 -12.70 19.85 -6.03
N SER A 126 -12.95 18.98 -5.04
CA SER A 126 -14.17 18.19 -4.96
C SER A 126 -15.40 18.98 -4.49
N LYS A 127 -15.19 20.15 -3.87
CA LYS A 127 -16.30 21.01 -3.41
C LYS A 127 -17.17 21.43 -4.60
N ASP A 128 -18.46 21.09 -4.53
CA ASP A 128 -19.46 21.38 -5.57
C ASP A 128 -19.08 20.84 -6.98
N ALA A 129 -18.17 19.87 -7.05
CA ALA A 129 -17.70 19.33 -8.32
C ALA A 129 -18.82 18.58 -9.04
N ALA A 130 -19.08 18.96 -10.30
CA ALA A 130 -20.07 18.29 -11.13
C ALA A 130 -19.83 16.76 -11.20
N PRO A 131 -20.89 15.94 -11.36
CA PRO A 131 -20.74 14.52 -11.58
C PRO A 131 -19.83 14.22 -12.78
N GLY A 132 -18.91 13.26 -12.62
CA GLY A 132 -17.95 12.89 -13.66
C GLY A 132 -16.70 13.77 -13.75
N THR A 133 -16.60 14.87 -12.98
CA THR A 133 -15.33 15.60 -12.84
C THR A 133 -14.27 14.67 -12.27
N GLN A 134 -13.10 14.62 -12.93
CA GLN A 134 -11.91 13.94 -12.44
C GLN A 134 -11.38 14.66 -11.22
N LEU A 135 -11.18 13.93 -10.13
CA LEU A 135 -10.70 14.45 -8.84
C LEU A 135 -9.47 13.65 -8.38
N GLY A 136 -8.90 14.06 -7.26
CA GLY A 136 -7.68 13.52 -6.65
C GLY A 136 -6.40 14.30 -7.02
N GLY A 137 -6.53 15.37 -7.81
CA GLY A 137 -5.40 16.21 -8.25
C GLY A 137 -5.14 17.43 -7.36
N GLY A 138 -6.13 17.87 -6.59
CA GLY A 138 -6.04 19.10 -5.80
C GLY A 138 -5.32 18.94 -4.45
N GLY A 139 -5.10 20.07 -3.80
CA GLY A 139 -4.50 20.17 -2.46
C GLY A 139 -4.29 21.63 -2.05
N PRO A 140 -3.74 21.88 -0.85
CA PRO A 140 -3.60 23.24 -0.32
C PRO A 140 -2.38 24.00 -0.87
N GLY A 141 -1.75 23.49 -1.95
CA GLY A 141 -0.55 24.08 -2.56
C GLY A 141 0.77 23.64 -1.94
N TYR A 142 0.78 22.65 -1.04
CA TYR A 142 2.00 22.10 -0.43
C TYR A 142 1.88 20.59 -0.15
N THR A 143 3.02 19.97 0.16
CA THR A 143 3.14 18.56 0.56
C THR A 143 3.85 18.45 1.91
N ILE A 144 3.63 17.36 2.63
CA ILE A 144 4.21 17.09 3.96
C ILE A 144 5.34 16.06 3.81
N PRO A 145 6.50 16.23 4.48
CA PRO A 145 7.48 15.15 4.59
C PRO A 145 6.83 13.88 5.13
N ASN A 146 7.21 12.71 4.61
CA ASN A 146 6.62 11.47 5.09
C ASN A 146 7.03 11.18 6.55
N GLU A 147 6.10 10.68 7.35
CA GLU A 147 6.33 10.21 8.74
C GLU A 147 6.03 8.70 8.80
N ILE A 148 6.58 7.93 7.84
CA ILE A 148 6.38 6.48 7.76
C ILE A 148 7.10 5.81 8.94
N GLN A 149 6.38 5.00 9.72
CA GLN A 149 6.93 4.29 10.87
C GLN A 149 6.54 2.80 10.84
N PRO A 150 7.46 1.87 11.16
CA PRO A 150 7.17 0.43 11.13
C PRO A 150 6.00 -0.01 12.04
N GLY A 151 5.78 0.70 13.14
CA GLY A 151 4.69 0.42 14.09
C GLY A 151 3.32 0.97 13.69
N LEU A 152 3.26 1.86 12.69
CA LEU A 152 2.02 2.45 12.20
C LEU A 152 1.68 1.83 10.84
N TYR A 153 0.77 0.85 10.85
CA TYR A 153 0.47 -0.01 9.71
C TYR A 153 -1.00 0.06 9.29
N HIS A 154 -1.29 -0.38 8.07
CA HIS A 154 -2.56 -0.13 7.38
C HIS A 154 -3.64 -1.15 7.73
N LYS A 155 -3.90 -1.35 9.02
CA LYS A 155 -5.07 -2.11 9.49
C LYS A 155 -6.38 -1.42 9.09
N LYS A 156 -7.49 -2.16 9.10
CA LYS A 156 -8.84 -1.59 8.95
C LYS A 156 -9.06 -0.45 9.96
N GLY A 157 -9.62 0.67 9.49
CA GLY A 157 -9.82 1.89 10.25
C GLY A 157 -8.61 2.83 10.28
N ALA A 158 -7.43 2.44 9.80
CA ALA A 158 -6.28 3.34 9.75
C ALA A 158 -6.56 4.57 8.89
N LEU A 159 -6.24 5.75 9.40
CA LEU A 159 -6.26 7.04 8.71
C LEU A 159 -4.87 7.33 8.17
N SER A 160 -4.75 7.53 6.86
CA SER A 160 -3.48 7.58 6.17
C SER A 160 -3.44 8.67 5.11
N ALA A 161 -2.24 9.19 4.83
CA ALA A 161 -2.06 10.28 3.89
C ALA A 161 -1.93 9.78 2.46
N ALA A 162 -2.65 10.40 1.52
CA ALA A 162 -2.50 10.09 0.10
C ALA A 162 -1.19 10.70 -0.45
N ARG A 163 -0.63 10.12 -1.51
CA ARG A 163 0.52 10.68 -2.23
C ARG A 163 0.56 10.24 -3.69
N GLN A 164 1.33 10.95 -4.48
CA GLN A 164 1.72 10.50 -5.83
C GLN A 164 2.67 9.30 -5.74
N GLY A 165 2.71 8.49 -6.80
CA GLY A 165 3.57 7.30 -6.90
C GLY A 165 5.06 7.64 -6.99
N ASP A 166 5.91 6.67 -6.64
CA ASP A 166 7.35 6.83 -6.40
C ASP A 166 8.11 7.42 -7.61
N GLN A 167 7.67 7.16 -8.84
CA GLN A 167 8.31 7.71 -10.04
C GLN A 167 8.23 9.23 -10.12
N VAL A 168 7.14 9.82 -9.62
CA VAL A 168 6.93 11.27 -9.59
C VAL A 168 7.34 11.84 -8.24
N ASN A 169 7.19 11.05 -7.17
CA ASN A 169 7.42 11.45 -5.79
C ASN A 169 8.36 10.45 -5.08
N PRO A 170 9.67 10.45 -5.44
CA PRO A 170 10.64 9.49 -4.90
C PRO A 170 10.89 9.69 -3.39
N GLU A 171 10.70 10.91 -2.88
CA GLU A 171 10.78 11.22 -1.44
C GLU A 171 9.53 10.76 -0.66
N LYS A 172 8.53 10.19 -1.36
CA LYS A 172 7.27 9.71 -0.79
C LYS A 172 6.51 10.76 0.03
N ARG A 173 6.67 12.05 -0.29
CA ARG A 173 5.99 13.16 0.42
C ARG A 173 4.47 13.00 0.33
N SER A 174 3.77 13.27 1.42
CA SER A 174 2.32 13.19 1.50
C SER A 174 1.64 14.41 0.88
N SER A 175 0.43 14.21 0.36
CA SER A 175 -0.48 15.31 0.03
C SER A 175 -0.70 16.18 1.26
N GLY A 176 -0.84 17.50 1.05
CA GLY A 176 -1.09 18.45 2.14
C GLY A 176 -2.48 18.33 2.77
N SER A 177 -3.47 17.72 2.11
CA SER A 177 -4.84 17.60 2.63
C SER A 177 -5.54 16.29 2.31
N GLN A 178 -5.11 15.55 1.28
CA GLN A 178 -5.80 14.32 0.92
C GLN A 178 -5.43 13.17 1.85
N PHE A 179 -6.45 12.46 2.31
CA PHE A 179 -6.34 11.32 3.21
C PHE A 179 -7.23 10.19 2.74
N TYR A 180 -6.95 8.99 3.22
CA TYR A 180 -7.84 7.84 3.09
C TYR A 180 -8.02 7.11 4.42
N ILE A 181 -9.16 6.47 4.57
CA ILE A 181 -9.47 5.54 5.67
C ILE A 181 -9.50 4.13 5.09
N VAL A 182 -8.74 3.24 5.70
CA VAL A 182 -8.63 1.84 5.27
C VAL A 182 -9.92 1.09 5.60
N THR A 183 -10.58 0.53 4.60
CA THR A 183 -11.63 -0.49 4.79
C THR A 183 -11.00 -1.88 4.70
N GLY A 184 -10.16 -2.08 3.67
CA GLY A 184 -9.30 -3.24 3.50
C GLY A 184 -10.03 -4.58 3.45
N LYS A 185 -9.25 -5.65 3.54
CA LYS A 185 -9.76 -7.03 3.64
C LYS A 185 -8.85 -7.91 4.49
N VAL A 186 -9.40 -9.02 4.93
CA VAL A 186 -8.61 -10.09 5.57
C VAL A 186 -7.60 -10.64 4.56
N THR A 187 -6.37 -10.82 5.03
CA THR A 187 -5.25 -11.38 4.28
C THR A 187 -4.71 -12.60 5.03
N SER A 188 -4.59 -13.74 4.35
CA SER A 188 -4.12 -14.97 4.98
C SER A 188 -2.65 -14.87 5.39
N ALA A 189 -2.25 -15.63 6.42
CA ALA A 189 -0.85 -15.71 6.85
C ALA A 189 0.10 -16.11 5.72
N GLN A 190 -0.33 -16.98 4.80
CA GLN A 190 0.47 -17.38 3.65
C GLN A 190 0.66 -16.24 2.64
N GLN A 191 -0.37 -15.41 2.42
CA GLN A 191 -0.25 -14.22 1.59
C GLN A 191 0.69 -13.19 2.22
N LEU A 192 0.57 -12.94 3.53
CA LEU A 192 1.48 -12.04 4.26
C LEU A 192 2.94 -12.51 4.17
N LYS A 193 3.18 -13.81 4.36
CA LYS A 193 4.51 -14.39 4.18
C LYS A 193 5.05 -14.18 2.76
N SER A 194 4.22 -14.40 1.74
CA SER A 194 4.60 -14.17 0.35
C SER A 194 4.89 -12.69 0.06
N MET A 195 4.14 -11.76 0.66
CA MET A 195 4.37 -10.33 0.55
C MET A 195 5.72 -9.93 1.16
N ALA A 196 5.99 -10.38 2.39
CA ALA A 196 7.26 -10.14 3.06
C ALA A 196 8.45 -10.71 2.26
N GLN A 197 8.33 -11.95 1.75
CA GLN A 197 9.35 -12.56 0.89
C GLN A 197 9.59 -11.74 -0.39
N THR A 198 8.52 -11.23 -1.02
CA THR A 198 8.64 -10.41 -2.24
C THR A 198 9.31 -9.07 -1.94
N ALA A 199 8.94 -8.43 -0.82
CA ALA A 199 9.54 -7.18 -0.38
C ALA A 199 11.04 -7.36 -0.08
N ASN A 200 11.39 -8.44 0.63
CA ASN A 200 12.77 -8.78 0.93
C ASN A 200 13.57 -9.08 -0.33
N GLN A 201 13.06 -9.91 -1.23
CA GLN A 201 13.74 -10.18 -2.50
C GLN A 201 14.03 -8.89 -3.26
N LYS A 202 13.03 -8.00 -3.38
CA LYS A 202 13.23 -6.71 -4.05
C LYS A 202 14.33 -5.86 -3.39
N MET A 203 14.39 -5.84 -2.06
CA MET A 203 15.43 -5.12 -1.33
C MET A 203 16.80 -5.77 -1.51
N GLU A 204 16.90 -7.10 -1.45
CA GLU A 204 18.13 -7.83 -1.76
C GLU A 204 18.66 -7.46 -3.16
N ASP A 205 17.77 -7.42 -4.16
CA ASP A 205 18.12 -7.07 -5.54
C ASP A 205 18.63 -5.63 -5.65
N GLN A 206 18.00 -4.70 -4.92
CA GLN A 206 18.43 -3.30 -4.85
C GLN A 206 19.80 -3.15 -4.20
N LEU A 207 20.05 -3.85 -3.08
CA LEU A 207 21.32 -3.82 -2.37
C LEU A 207 22.44 -4.45 -3.21
N LEU A 208 22.19 -5.58 -3.87
CA LEU A 208 23.11 -6.19 -4.82
C LEU A 208 23.42 -5.26 -5.99
N GLY A 209 22.40 -4.60 -6.55
CA GLY A 209 22.57 -3.62 -7.61
C GLY A 209 23.42 -2.42 -7.18
N ALA A 210 23.14 -1.87 -6.00
CA ALA A 210 23.92 -0.77 -5.42
C ALA A 210 25.37 -1.19 -5.15
N PHE A 211 25.59 -2.41 -4.64
CA PHE A 211 26.91 -2.98 -4.43
C PHE A 211 27.74 -3.02 -5.72
N LEU A 212 27.14 -3.46 -6.82
CA LEU A 212 27.77 -3.53 -8.14
C LEU A 212 27.86 -2.17 -8.88
N GLN A 213 27.36 -1.10 -8.28
CA GLN A 213 27.51 0.26 -8.79
C GLN A 213 28.46 1.11 -7.93
N ASN A 214 28.81 0.63 -6.74
CA ASN A 214 29.75 1.33 -5.86
C ASN A 214 31.19 1.16 -6.38
N PRO A 215 31.90 2.25 -6.75
CA PRO A 215 33.28 2.19 -7.22
C PRO A 215 34.27 1.51 -6.26
N GLU A 216 33.97 1.46 -4.96
CA GLU A 216 34.80 0.75 -3.97
C GLU A 216 34.84 -0.77 -4.20
N ASN A 217 33.86 -1.32 -4.90
CA ASN A 217 33.72 -2.74 -5.19
C ASN A 217 34.25 -3.13 -6.59
N GLN A 218 35.18 -2.36 -7.14
CA GLN A 218 35.65 -2.48 -8.54
C GLN A 218 36.03 -3.92 -8.93
N GLU A 219 36.67 -4.68 -8.04
CA GLU A 219 37.03 -6.08 -8.31
C GLU A 219 35.80 -6.93 -8.68
N TYR A 220 34.68 -6.77 -7.99
CA TYR A 220 33.45 -7.51 -8.25
C TYR A 220 32.72 -6.97 -9.49
N ILE A 221 32.82 -5.66 -9.74
CA ILE A 221 32.27 -5.02 -10.93
C ILE A 221 32.96 -5.55 -12.19
N ASP A 222 34.28 -5.70 -12.16
CA ASP A 222 35.07 -6.24 -13.27
C ASP A 222 34.70 -7.69 -13.55
N LYS A 223 34.64 -8.54 -12.49
CA LYS A 223 34.18 -9.93 -12.59
C LYS A 223 32.76 -9.99 -13.20
N TYR A 224 31.83 -9.19 -12.69
CA TYR A 224 30.45 -9.13 -13.19
C TYR A 224 30.39 -8.74 -14.68
N THR A 225 31.15 -7.71 -15.06
CA THR A 225 31.21 -7.20 -16.44
C THR A 225 31.78 -8.23 -17.41
N GLU A 226 32.80 -8.98 -17.01
CA GLU A 226 33.37 -10.06 -17.81
C GLU A 226 32.36 -11.19 -18.05
N LEU A 227 31.63 -11.60 -17.01
CA LEU A 227 30.59 -12.61 -17.11
C LEU A 227 29.43 -12.17 -18.01
N GLN A 228 29.02 -10.89 -17.92
CA GLN A 228 28.01 -10.33 -18.84
C GLN A 228 28.47 -10.40 -20.30
N LYS A 229 29.73 -10.03 -20.59
CA LYS A 229 30.31 -10.12 -21.95
C LYS A 229 30.34 -11.57 -22.44
N MET A 230 30.73 -12.51 -21.57
CA MET A 230 30.77 -13.94 -21.89
C MET A 230 29.37 -14.46 -22.27
N TYR A 231 28.33 -14.09 -21.51
CA TYR A 231 26.95 -14.48 -21.78
C TYR A 231 26.41 -13.86 -23.10
N GLN A 232 26.77 -12.61 -23.38
CA GLN A 232 26.35 -11.89 -24.59
C GLN A 232 26.98 -12.44 -25.89
N THR A 233 27.97 -13.33 -25.81
CA THR A 233 28.57 -13.95 -27.01
C THR A 233 27.60 -14.81 -27.81
N GLY A 234 26.51 -15.29 -27.20
CA GLY A 234 25.53 -16.17 -27.85
C GLY A 234 26.00 -17.62 -28.02
N ASP A 235 27.22 -17.96 -27.58
CA ASP A 235 27.72 -19.33 -27.56
C ASP A 235 27.15 -20.08 -26.36
N ALA A 236 26.44 -21.18 -26.61
CA ALA A 236 25.71 -21.90 -25.56
C ALA A 236 26.62 -22.47 -24.45
N ALA A 237 27.86 -22.86 -24.78
CA ALA A 237 28.80 -23.37 -23.79
C ALA A 237 29.33 -22.23 -22.90
N LYS A 238 29.68 -21.09 -23.50
CA LYS A 238 30.10 -19.88 -22.78
C LYS A 238 28.97 -19.28 -21.95
N GLN A 239 27.73 -19.33 -22.43
CA GLN A 239 26.57 -18.88 -21.67
C GLN A 239 26.37 -19.72 -20.41
N LYS A 240 26.47 -21.04 -20.53
CA LYS A 240 26.39 -21.95 -19.39
C LYS A 240 27.53 -21.71 -18.39
N GLU A 241 28.76 -21.51 -18.88
CA GLU A 241 29.91 -21.20 -18.02
C GLU A 241 29.71 -19.86 -17.28
N ALA A 242 29.23 -18.83 -18.00
CA ALA A 242 28.91 -17.53 -17.41
C ALA A 242 27.81 -17.64 -16.35
N GLU A 243 26.75 -18.43 -16.58
CA GLU A 243 25.69 -18.70 -15.63
C GLU A 243 26.22 -19.30 -14.33
N GLU A 244 27.02 -20.37 -14.42
CA GLU A 244 27.60 -21.05 -13.27
C GLU A 244 28.55 -20.15 -12.48
N ALA A 245 29.37 -19.35 -13.17
CA ALA A 245 30.27 -18.39 -12.55
C ALA A 245 29.53 -17.22 -11.91
N PHE A 246 28.42 -16.78 -12.50
CA PHE A 246 27.59 -15.72 -11.95
C PHE A 246 26.93 -16.14 -10.65
N VAL A 247 26.41 -17.37 -10.57
CA VAL A 247 25.84 -17.89 -9.31
C VAL A 247 26.88 -17.84 -8.18
N LYS A 248 28.13 -18.24 -8.46
CA LYS A 248 29.22 -18.18 -7.49
C LYS A 248 29.55 -16.75 -7.08
N LEU A 249 29.61 -15.83 -8.06
CA LEU A 249 29.83 -14.41 -7.78
C LEU A 249 28.72 -13.83 -6.89
N ILE A 250 27.45 -14.14 -7.18
CA ILE A 250 26.32 -13.70 -6.34
C ILE A 250 26.42 -14.30 -4.93
N GLU A 251 26.74 -15.59 -4.79
CA GLU A 251 26.93 -16.25 -3.49
C GLU A 251 28.08 -15.61 -2.68
N GLU A 252 29.13 -15.13 -3.34
CA GLU A 252 30.26 -14.40 -2.74
C GLU A 252 29.88 -12.98 -2.30
N ILE A 253 29.21 -12.20 -3.17
CA ILE A 253 28.89 -10.79 -2.86
C ILE A 253 27.68 -10.64 -1.95
N LYS A 254 26.71 -11.56 -1.97
CA LYS A 254 25.47 -11.44 -1.20
C LYS A 254 25.69 -11.15 0.30
N PRO A 255 26.55 -11.88 1.05
CA PRO A 255 26.79 -11.57 2.46
C PRO A 255 27.43 -10.20 2.70
N ILE A 256 28.15 -9.65 1.71
CA ILE A 256 28.79 -8.33 1.80
C ILE A 256 27.79 -7.22 1.43
N ALA A 257 27.08 -7.41 0.33
CA ALA A 257 26.08 -6.46 -0.18
C ALA A 257 24.89 -6.28 0.78
N LEU A 258 24.51 -7.34 1.49
CA LEU A 258 23.42 -7.32 2.47
C LEU A 258 23.95 -7.13 3.91
N ALA A 259 25.21 -6.76 4.10
CA ALA A 259 25.74 -6.55 5.44
C ALA A 259 24.94 -5.45 6.17
N GLY A 260 24.34 -5.80 7.32
CA GLY A 260 23.49 -4.92 8.11
C GLY A 260 22.03 -4.82 7.63
N TYR A 261 21.65 -5.54 6.57
CA TYR A 261 20.25 -5.65 6.16
C TYR A 261 19.52 -6.71 7.00
N GLU A 262 18.44 -6.30 7.65
CA GLU A 262 17.51 -7.20 8.34
C GLU A 262 16.27 -7.42 7.46
N PRO A 263 15.95 -8.68 7.09
CA PRO A 263 14.75 -8.97 6.33
C PRO A 263 13.49 -8.50 7.06
N PHE A 264 12.57 -7.89 6.32
CA PHE A 264 11.26 -7.50 6.84
C PHE A 264 10.42 -8.74 7.13
N GLU A 265 9.82 -8.76 8.31
CA GLU A 265 8.81 -9.72 8.71
C GLU A 265 7.65 -8.98 9.38
N TYR A 266 6.43 -9.48 9.16
CA TYR A 266 5.28 -8.99 9.90
C TYR A 266 5.37 -9.45 11.35
N THR A 267 5.05 -8.58 12.30
CA THR A 267 4.97 -8.95 13.72
C THR A 267 3.79 -9.90 13.96
N GLU A 268 3.82 -10.65 15.08
CA GLU A 268 2.69 -11.50 15.47
C GLU A 268 1.38 -10.71 15.56
N GLU A 269 1.45 -9.47 16.07
CA GLU A 269 0.31 -8.55 16.14
C GLU A 269 -0.20 -8.18 14.75
N GLN A 270 0.68 -7.79 13.82
CA GLN A 270 0.28 -7.46 12.44
C GLN A 270 -0.36 -8.67 11.75
N ILE A 271 0.21 -9.87 11.92
CA ILE A 271 -0.36 -11.11 11.38
C ILE A 271 -1.76 -11.35 11.95
N ALA A 272 -1.93 -11.25 13.27
CA ALA A 272 -3.22 -11.41 13.92
C ALA A 272 -4.24 -10.39 13.41
N THR A 273 -3.88 -9.11 13.33
CA THR A 273 -4.76 -8.04 12.84
C THR A 273 -5.17 -8.26 11.38
N TYR A 274 -4.22 -8.55 10.48
CA TYR A 274 -4.52 -8.73 9.05
C TYR A 274 -5.29 -10.01 8.75
N THR A 275 -5.13 -11.06 9.57
CA THR A 275 -5.86 -12.33 9.40
C THR A 275 -7.25 -12.33 10.03
N SER A 276 -7.57 -11.38 10.90
CA SER A 276 -8.86 -11.29 11.60
C SER A 276 -9.70 -10.09 11.17
N VAL A 277 -9.22 -8.88 11.42
CA VAL A 277 -9.94 -7.61 11.15
C VAL A 277 -9.69 -7.14 9.72
N GLY A 278 -8.50 -7.42 9.18
CA GLY A 278 -8.09 -7.05 7.83
C GLY A 278 -7.40 -5.68 7.73
N GLY A 279 -7.14 -5.28 6.50
CA GLY A 279 -6.42 -4.04 6.19
C GLY A 279 -5.81 -4.07 4.78
N THR A 280 -4.72 -3.33 4.59
CA THR A 280 -4.03 -3.17 3.31
C THR A 280 -2.51 -3.33 3.47
N PRO A 281 -2.02 -4.52 3.85
CA PRO A 281 -0.62 -4.77 4.23
C PRO A 281 0.42 -4.42 3.15
N PHE A 282 0.01 -4.32 1.88
CA PHE A 282 0.87 -3.91 0.78
C PHE A 282 1.20 -2.41 0.76
N LEU A 283 0.53 -1.60 1.57
CA LEU A 283 0.83 -0.17 1.76
C LEU A 283 1.81 0.09 2.91
N ASP A 284 2.06 -0.91 3.77
CA ASP A 284 2.96 -0.78 4.91
C ASP A 284 4.35 -0.31 4.48
N ASN A 285 4.97 0.53 5.31
CA ASN A 285 6.27 1.15 5.05
C ASN A 285 6.35 2.00 3.76
N ASN A 286 5.22 2.33 3.14
CA ASN A 286 5.16 3.11 1.90
C ASN A 286 4.30 4.36 1.97
N TYR A 287 3.41 4.45 2.97
CA TYR A 287 2.49 5.57 3.18
C TYR A 287 2.43 5.89 4.68
N THR A 288 2.23 7.16 5.01
CA THR A 288 2.11 7.61 6.41
C THR A 288 0.71 7.31 6.93
N VAL A 289 0.63 6.41 7.90
CA VAL A 289 -0.52 6.25 8.78
C VAL A 289 -0.38 7.28 9.91
N PHE A 290 -1.35 8.16 10.09
CA PHE A 290 -1.27 9.27 11.07
C PHE A 290 -2.44 9.30 12.07
N GLY A 291 -3.27 8.26 12.05
CA GLY A 291 -4.39 8.12 12.97
C GLY A 291 -5.23 6.90 12.66
N GLU A 292 -6.39 6.83 13.28
CA GLU A 292 -7.39 5.79 13.04
C GLU A 292 -8.80 6.22 13.39
N VAL A 293 -9.77 5.47 12.92
CA VAL A 293 -11.16 5.54 13.35
C VAL A 293 -11.31 4.86 14.71
N ILE A 294 -11.86 5.58 15.69
CA ILE A 294 -12.16 5.08 17.02
C ILE A 294 -13.68 4.89 17.25
N GLU A 295 -14.53 5.57 16.48
CA GLU A 295 -15.98 5.36 16.46
C GLU A 295 -16.54 5.60 15.04
N GLY A 296 -17.63 4.91 14.68
CA GLY A 296 -18.26 5.06 13.36
C GLY A 296 -17.61 4.22 12.26
N MET A 297 -16.95 3.11 12.60
CA MET A 297 -16.38 2.18 11.61
C MET A 297 -17.48 1.54 10.73
N ASP A 298 -18.68 1.35 11.27
CA ASP A 298 -19.86 0.91 10.52
C ASP A 298 -20.30 1.94 9.46
N ILE A 299 -20.13 3.24 9.73
CA ILE A 299 -20.35 4.30 8.75
C ILE A 299 -19.29 4.26 7.65
N VAL A 300 -18.02 4.07 8.03
CA VAL A 300 -16.91 3.90 7.08
C VAL A 300 -17.14 2.69 6.17
N ASP A 301 -17.58 1.55 6.73
CA ASP A 301 -17.90 0.35 5.97
C ASP A 301 -19.09 0.57 5.01
N GLN A 302 -20.12 1.31 5.44
CA GLN A 302 -21.24 1.71 4.57
C GLN A 302 -20.78 2.59 3.40
N ILE A 303 -19.91 3.58 3.66
CA ILE A 303 -19.31 4.39 2.60
C ILE A 303 -18.47 3.51 1.68
N GLY A 304 -17.70 2.57 2.22
CA GLY A 304 -16.80 1.67 1.48
C GLY A 304 -17.47 0.76 0.45
N VAL A 305 -18.79 0.60 0.50
CA VAL A 305 -19.57 -0.26 -0.40
C VAL A 305 -20.58 0.49 -1.26
N VAL A 306 -20.55 1.83 -1.27
CA VAL A 306 -21.43 2.62 -2.15
C VAL A 306 -21.13 2.32 -3.62
N GLU A 307 -22.16 2.47 -4.46
CA GLU A 307 -22.00 2.30 -5.90
C GLU A 307 -21.12 3.42 -6.49
N THR A 308 -20.12 3.03 -7.29
CA THR A 308 -19.18 3.97 -7.91
C THR A 308 -19.35 4.07 -9.42
N ALA A 309 -19.00 5.23 -9.95
CA ALA A 309 -18.83 5.53 -11.36
C ALA A 309 -17.36 5.26 -11.79
N PRO A 310 -17.01 5.38 -13.09
CA PRO A 310 -15.61 5.31 -13.52
C PRO A 310 -14.71 6.26 -12.72
N GLY A 311 -13.48 5.81 -12.43
CA GLY A 311 -12.57 6.53 -11.53
C GLY A 311 -12.85 6.30 -10.05
N ASP A 312 -13.68 5.31 -9.71
CA ASP A 312 -14.05 4.92 -8.35
C ASP A 312 -14.78 6.02 -7.55
N ARG A 313 -15.33 7.03 -8.24
CA ARG A 313 -16.09 8.12 -7.61
C ARG A 313 -17.49 7.63 -7.23
N PRO A 314 -18.00 7.85 -6.01
CA PRO A 314 -19.39 7.53 -5.66
C PRO A 314 -20.40 8.12 -6.65
N LYS A 315 -21.41 7.33 -7.07
CA LYS A 315 -22.50 7.82 -7.94
C LYS A 315 -23.40 8.83 -7.24
N LYS A 316 -23.56 8.67 -5.93
CA LYS A 316 -24.19 9.64 -5.03
C LYS A 316 -23.09 10.20 -4.16
N ASP A 317 -22.98 11.52 -4.12
CA ASP A 317 -21.92 12.19 -3.38
C ASP A 317 -22.01 11.84 -1.88
N VAL A 318 -20.86 11.45 -1.32
CA VAL A 318 -20.64 11.29 0.12
C VAL A 318 -19.86 12.51 0.57
N VAL A 319 -20.51 13.35 1.37
CA VAL A 319 -20.07 14.72 1.67
C VAL A 319 -19.62 14.79 3.12
N ILE A 320 -18.45 15.39 3.34
CA ILE A 320 -17.98 15.81 4.66
C ILE A 320 -18.71 17.11 4.99
N LEU A 321 -19.65 17.06 5.93
CA LEU A 321 -20.45 18.23 6.33
C LEU A 321 -19.64 19.15 7.23
N SER A 322 -18.93 18.59 8.21
CA SER A 322 -18.02 19.33 9.08
C SER A 322 -16.99 18.41 9.74
N MET A 323 -15.93 19.01 10.27
CA MET A 323 -15.01 18.36 11.20
C MET A 323 -14.78 19.26 12.41
N GLU A 324 -14.75 18.67 13.59
CA GLU A 324 -14.51 19.38 14.85
C GLU A 324 -13.50 18.63 15.72
N ILE A 325 -12.67 19.37 16.44
CA ILE A 325 -11.76 18.81 17.45
C ILE A 325 -12.58 18.58 18.72
N ILE A 326 -12.48 17.39 19.29
CA ILE A 326 -13.23 16.99 20.49
C ILE A 326 -12.29 16.60 21.63
N GLU A 327 -12.79 16.67 22.87
CA GLU A 327 -12.06 16.28 24.10
C GLU A 327 -11.98 14.76 24.29
#